data_AF-A0ABD0Y7J1-F1
#
_entry.id   AF-A0ABD0Y7J1-F1
#
_cell.length_a   1.000
_cell.length_b   1.000
_cell.length_c   1.000
_cell.angle_alpha   90.00
_cell.angle_beta   90.00
_cell.angle_gamma   90.00
#
_symmetry.space_group_name_H-M   'P 1'
#
loop_
_entity.id
_entity.type
_entity.pdbx_description
1 polymer ?
#
loop_
_entity_poly.entity_id
_entity_poly.type
_entity_poly.pdbx_seq_one_letter_code
_entity_poly.pdbx_strand_id
1 'polypeptide(L)'
;MRQFPPSDRSLPPLNKSRWWIPTAVKTLALINAANNSSSPPLLDYTEFYNCALDHVDLMQDYFNWQNPQRHAQFSYCQYPFILSILAKRIILTKDSEQQMILTARRSLVAKVARHQPPQIDIFFLNIMVRRSHLVSDSLNEIASKQKDLKKKLKVCFVGEPGLDMGGLTKEWFLLLIRHIFHPDYGMFVYHPHSRSYWFSTDQQGNLREYNLIGVLMGLAVYNSIILDLHFPSICYKKLLSPPVVPPVDTSAVGIVPDPTIDHLAEIMPEVARGLKELLRYEGNVEEDMCMTFQVSLEEYGDIKTFMLKPNGDNLSVTNDNRQEYVDLYLDWILNTAIYEQFRAFYLGFHSVCASNALIMLRPEEVEMLVCGSPTLDLNELRKVTEYDGYKPDQPLVNDFWDVVLSLSDDLKKKFLLFTTGSDRVPVGGMGEMNLKVTRSEQDPANLPEAHTCFNQLVLPQYTSKQQLKEKLIIAISNAEGFGLE
;
A
#
# COMPACT_ATOMS: atom_id res chain seq x y z
N MET A 1 -42.22 -3.07 -16.62
CA MET A 1 -41.22 -3.37 -17.67
C MET A 1 -39.84 -3.37 -17.04
N ARG A 2 -39.02 -4.41 -17.25
CA ARG A 2 -37.60 -4.38 -16.91
C ARG A 2 -36.93 -3.36 -17.83
N GLN A 3 -36.35 -2.30 -17.28
CA GLN A 3 -35.48 -1.41 -18.04
C GLN A 3 -34.07 -1.94 -17.88
N PHE A 4 -33.51 -2.48 -18.97
CA PHE A 4 -32.09 -2.77 -19.04
C PHE A 4 -31.29 -1.46 -19.12
N PRO A 5 -29.99 -1.45 -18.75
CA PRO A 5 -29.13 -0.29 -18.96
C PRO A 5 -29.25 0.21 -20.40
N PRO A 6 -29.33 1.52 -20.65
CA PRO A 6 -29.29 2.03 -22.00
C PRO A 6 -27.93 1.71 -22.65
N SER A 7 -27.82 1.90 -23.96
CA SER A 7 -26.57 1.68 -24.71
C SER A 7 -25.38 2.51 -24.21
N ASP A 8 -25.63 3.53 -23.39
CA ASP A 8 -24.63 4.36 -22.72
C ASP A 8 -24.10 3.76 -21.39
N ARG A 9 -24.52 2.53 -21.04
CA ARG A 9 -24.16 1.81 -19.80
C ARG A 9 -24.60 2.49 -18.50
N SER A 10 -25.47 3.51 -18.56
CA SER A 10 -26.02 4.13 -17.35
C SER A 10 -26.99 3.20 -16.61
N LEU A 11 -27.05 3.31 -15.28
CA LEU A 11 -27.96 2.49 -14.49
C LEU A 11 -29.41 2.98 -14.62
N PRO A 12 -30.39 2.07 -14.79
CA PRO A 12 -31.79 2.45 -14.80
C PRO A 12 -32.21 3.00 -13.43
N PRO A 13 -33.14 3.99 -13.39
CA PRO A 13 -33.56 4.65 -12.15
C PRO A 13 -33.91 3.66 -11.03
N LEU A 14 -33.37 3.85 -9.83
CA LEU A 14 -33.58 2.97 -8.67
C LEU A 14 -35.07 2.70 -8.37
N ASN A 15 -35.96 3.67 -8.64
CA ASN A 15 -37.41 3.51 -8.49
C ASN A 15 -38.04 2.49 -9.46
N LYS A 16 -37.44 2.28 -10.63
CA LYS A 16 -37.83 1.26 -11.64
C LYS A 16 -37.05 -0.04 -11.50
N SER A 17 -36.03 -0.05 -10.64
CA SER A 17 -35.10 -1.16 -10.43
C SER A 17 -35.18 -1.80 -9.04
N ARG A 18 -36.20 -1.42 -8.26
CA ARG A 18 -36.34 -1.68 -6.81
C ARG A 18 -36.19 -3.14 -6.37
N TRP A 19 -36.56 -4.11 -7.21
CA TRP A 19 -36.52 -5.52 -6.82
C TRP A 19 -35.37 -6.29 -7.49
N TRP A 20 -35.10 -6.05 -8.78
CA TRP A 20 -34.21 -6.92 -9.54
C TRP A 20 -32.73 -6.56 -9.39
N ILE A 21 -32.35 -5.29 -9.19
CA ILE A 21 -30.95 -4.93 -8.88
C ILE A 21 -30.54 -5.54 -7.53
N PRO A 22 -31.28 -5.32 -6.42
CA PRO A 22 -30.93 -5.95 -5.15
C PRO A 22 -30.88 -7.48 -5.21
N THR A 23 -31.80 -8.09 -5.97
CA THR A 23 -31.81 -9.56 -6.16
C THR A 23 -30.58 -10.02 -6.92
N ALA A 24 -30.22 -9.37 -8.03
CA ALA A 24 -29.05 -9.72 -8.82
C ALA A 24 -27.75 -9.58 -8.01
N VAL A 25 -27.60 -8.50 -7.24
CA VAL A 25 -26.42 -8.28 -6.39
C VAL A 25 -26.34 -9.33 -5.27
N LYS A 26 -27.47 -9.71 -4.65
CA LYS A 26 -27.51 -10.81 -3.68
C LYS A 26 -27.13 -12.15 -4.31
N THR A 27 -27.57 -12.43 -5.54
CA THR A 27 -27.14 -13.63 -6.27
C THR A 27 -25.64 -13.60 -6.56
N LEU A 28 -25.10 -12.47 -7.00
CA LEU A 28 -23.65 -12.29 -7.19
C LEU A 28 -22.89 -12.49 -5.87
N ALA A 29 -23.46 -12.09 -4.72
CA ALA A 29 -22.83 -12.31 -3.42
C ALA A 29 -22.68 -13.80 -3.09
N LEU A 30 -23.64 -14.64 -3.49
CA LEU A 30 -23.52 -16.09 -3.36
C LEU A 30 -22.42 -16.66 -4.26
N ILE A 31 -22.30 -16.16 -5.49
CA ILE A 31 -21.24 -16.57 -6.43
C ILE A 31 -19.87 -16.14 -5.89
N ASN A 32 -19.73 -14.91 -5.40
CA ASN A 32 -18.50 -14.42 -4.78
C ASN A 32 -18.14 -15.24 -3.52
N ALA A 33 -19.12 -15.58 -2.67
CA ALA A 33 -18.89 -16.44 -1.52
C ALA A 33 -18.36 -17.82 -1.94
N ALA A 34 -18.99 -18.46 -2.94
CA ALA A 34 -18.53 -19.73 -3.49
C ALA A 34 -17.11 -19.64 -4.10
N ASN A 35 -16.81 -18.53 -4.78
CA ASN A 35 -15.47 -18.26 -5.32
C ASN A 35 -14.42 -18.21 -4.19
N ASN A 36 -14.71 -17.49 -3.10
CA ASN A 36 -13.80 -17.35 -1.96
C ASN A 36 -13.69 -18.63 -1.10
N SER A 37 -14.66 -19.56 -1.20
CA SER A 37 -14.55 -20.89 -0.58
C SER A 37 -13.67 -21.87 -1.37
N SER A 38 -13.33 -21.54 -2.62
CA SER A 38 -12.42 -22.36 -3.43
C SER A 38 -10.97 -21.94 -3.14
N SER A 39 -10.06 -22.91 -3.06
CA SER A 39 -8.62 -22.67 -2.92
C SER A 39 -7.85 -23.38 -4.04
N PRO A 40 -7.29 -22.65 -5.02
CA PRO A 40 -7.38 -21.20 -5.20
C PRO A 40 -8.79 -20.72 -5.64
N PRO A 41 -9.09 -19.42 -5.54
CA PRO A 41 -10.30 -18.84 -6.12
C PRO A 41 -10.40 -19.12 -7.63
N LEU A 42 -11.61 -19.33 -8.13
CA LEU A 42 -11.88 -19.67 -9.54
C LEU A 42 -11.82 -18.45 -10.46
N LEU A 43 -12.20 -17.28 -9.94
CA LEU A 43 -12.18 -15.99 -10.62
C LEU A 43 -11.36 -15.00 -9.80
N ASP A 44 -10.64 -14.13 -10.51
CA ASP A 44 -10.03 -12.95 -9.89
C ASP A 44 -11.11 -12.03 -9.31
N TYR A 45 -10.83 -11.38 -8.19
CA TYR A 45 -11.80 -10.51 -7.52
C TYR A 45 -12.22 -9.31 -8.36
N THR A 46 -11.36 -8.86 -9.28
CA THR A 46 -11.65 -7.76 -10.20
C THR A 46 -12.74 -8.11 -11.22
N GLU A 47 -12.97 -9.39 -11.52
CA GLU A 47 -14.06 -9.84 -12.41
C GLU A 47 -15.45 -9.56 -11.84
N PHE A 48 -15.57 -9.36 -10.52
CA PHE A 48 -16.83 -8.98 -9.90
C PHE A 48 -17.10 -7.48 -9.94
N TYR A 49 -16.12 -6.66 -10.33
CA TYR A 49 -16.27 -5.21 -10.37
C TYR A 49 -17.29 -4.78 -11.42
N ASN A 50 -18.17 -3.88 -11.03
CA ASN A 50 -19.10 -3.24 -11.92
C ASN A 50 -18.72 -1.77 -12.09
N CYS A 51 -17.90 -1.48 -13.10
CA CYS A 51 -17.45 -0.11 -13.42
C CYS A 51 -18.60 0.86 -13.72
N ALA A 52 -19.82 0.39 -14.04
CA ALA A 52 -20.97 1.28 -14.20
C ALA A 52 -21.35 1.98 -12.88
N LEU A 53 -20.93 1.43 -11.72
CA LEU A 53 -21.13 2.04 -10.41
C LEU A 53 -20.21 3.24 -10.17
N ASP A 54 -19.11 3.37 -10.92
CA ASP A 54 -18.16 4.49 -10.79
C ASP A 54 -18.79 5.84 -11.19
N HIS A 55 -19.91 5.81 -11.91
CA HIS A 55 -20.66 6.99 -12.36
C HIS A 55 -21.89 7.33 -11.51
N VAL A 56 -22.12 6.61 -10.42
CA VAL A 56 -23.25 6.83 -9.50
C VAL A 56 -22.84 7.78 -8.38
N ASP A 57 -23.81 8.43 -7.71
CA ASP A 57 -23.56 9.13 -6.45
C ASP A 57 -23.25 8.13 -5.31
N LEU A 58 -22.00 7.66 -5.29
CA LEU A 58 -21.48 6.70 -4.33
C LEU A 58 -21.48 7.25 -2.90
N MET A 59 -21.35 8.57 -2.73
CA MET A 59 -21.35 9.17 -1.39
C MET A 59 -22.74 9.15 -0.77
N GLN A 60 -23.78 9.41 -1.57
CA GLN A 60 -25.15 9.25 -1.08
C GLN A 60 -25.44 7.79 -0.66
N ASP A 61 -24.98 6.81 -1.44
CA ASP A 61 -25.13 5.39 -1.10
C ASP A 61 -24.37 5.03 0.18
N TYR A 62 -23.13 5.50 0.32
CA TYR A 62 -22.30 5.30 1.51
C TYR A 62 -22.93 5.90 2.78
N PHE A 63 -23.46 7.12 2.74
CA PHE A 63 -24.16 7.69 3.90
C PHE A 63 -25.45 6.95 4.25
N ASN A 64 -26.16 6.43 3.25
CA ASN A 64 -27.34 5.60 3.50
C ASN A 64 -26.95 4.29 4.19
N TRP A 65 -25.85 3.66 3.77
CA TRP A 65 -25.32 2.44 4.37
C TRP A 65 -24.90 2.64 5.83
N GLN A 66 -24.23 3.76 6.13
CA GLN A 66 -23.80 4.08 7.48
C GLN A 66 -24.95 4.43 8.43
N ASN A 67 -26.12 4.81 7.92
CA ASN A 67 -27.23 5.28 8.74
C ASN A 67 -28.01 4.09 9.37
N PRO A 68 -27.98 3.94 10.72
CA PRO A 68 -28.64 2.81 11.37
C PRO A 68 -30.16 2.77 11.18
N GLN A 69 -30.78 3.93 10.96
CA GLN A 69 -32.23 4.04 10.75
C GLN A 69 -32.68 3.59 9.35
N ARG A 70 -31.74 3.37 8.41
CA ARG A 70 -32.02 2.99 7.02
C ARG A 70 -31.54 1.60 6.64
N HIS A 71 -31.11 0.75 7.59
CA HIS A 71 -30.57 -0.59 7.33
C HIS A 71 -31.45 -1.50 6.43
N ALA A 72 -32.77 -1.29 6.39
CA ALA A 72 -33.68 -2.05 5.54
C ALA A 72 -33.62 -1.68 4.04
N GLN A 73 -32.95 -0.58 3.68
CA GLN A 73 -32.77 -0.16 2.29
C GLN A 73 -31.52 -0.80 1.68
N PHE A 74 -31.64 -1.21 0.44
CA PHE A 74 -30.51 -1.72 -0.35
C PHE A 74 -29.48 -0.61 -0.55
N SER A 75 -28.20 -0.96 -0.38
CA SER A 75 -27.06 -0.12 -0.73
C SER A 75 -25.97 -0.98 -1.37
N TYR A 76 -25.26 -0.42 -2.34
CA TYR A 76 -24.13 -1.11 -2.98
C TYR A 76 -22.94 -1.27 -2.02
N CYS A 77 -22.75 -0.35 -1.07
CA CYS A 77 -21.75 -0.44 -0.01
C CYS A 77 -21.94 -1.66 0.92
N GLN A 78 -23.13 -2.29 0.94
CA GLN A 78 -23.35 -3.57 1.62
C GLN A 78 -22.69 -4.76 0.90
N TYR A 79 -22.35 -4.60 -0.38
CA TYR A 79 -21.78 -5.62 -1.25
C TYR A 79 -20.48 -5.11 -1.88
N PRO A 80 -19.46 -4.76 -1.09
CA PRO A 80 -18.30 -4.02 -1.57
C PRO A 80 -17.49 -4.72 -2.66
N PHE A 81 -17.64 -6.04 -2.84
CA PHE A 81 -16.97 -6.81 -3.88
C PHE A 81 -17.36 -6.40 -5.32
N ILE A 82 -18.49 -5.69 -5.51
CA ILE A 82 -18.90 -5.17 -6.83
C ILE A 82 -18.38 -3.75 -7.10
N LEU A 83 -17.91 -3.05 -6.07
CA LEU A 83 -17.38 -1.70 -6.21
C LEU A 83 -15.93 -1.81 -6.70
N SER A 84 -15.61 -1.08 -7.76
CA SER A 84 -14.23 -1.00 -8.23
C SER A 84 -13.33 -0.34 -7.18
N ILE A 85 -12.02 -0.56 -7.30
CA ILE A 85 -11.05 0.15 -6.46
C ILE A 85 -11.13 1.67 -6.65
N LEU A 86 -11.52 2.15 -7.84
CA LEU A 86 -11.72 3.58 -8.11
C LEU A 86 -12.91 4.13 -7.34
N ALA A 87 -14.04 3.42 -7.35
CA ALA A 87 -15.21 3.76 -6.55
C ALA A 87 -14.88 3.82 -5.06
N LYS A 88 -14.18 2.82 -4.54
CA LYS A 88 -13.78 2.77 -3.12
C LYS A 88 -12.79 3.87 -2.76
N ARG A 89 -11.82 4.17 -3.63
CA ARG A 89 -10.90 5.30 -3.48
C ARG A 89 -11.68 6.62 -3.37
N ILE A 90 -12.66 6.85 -4.26
CA ILE A 90 -13.51 8.05 -4.20
C ILE A 90 -14.23 8.13 -2.85
N ILE A 91 -14.82 7.01 -2.38
CA ILE A 91 -15.50 6.99 -1.08
C ILE A 91 -14.52 7.32 0.05
N LEU A 92 -13.33 6.72 0.07
CA LEU A 92 -12.29 6.98 1.07
C LEU A 92 -11.86 8.45 1.05
N THR A 93 -11.56 9.02 -0.11
CA THR A 93 -11.14 10.43 -0.25
C THR A 93 -12.26 11.39 0.15
N LYS A 94 -13.50 11.09 -0.18
CA LYS A 94 -14.63 11.97 0.17
C LYS A 94 -15.03 11.85 1.64
N ASP A 95 -15.00 10.65 2.20
CA ASP A 95 -15.16 10.43 3.64
C ASP A 95 -14.05 11.14 4.42
N SER A 96 -12.80 11.05 3.96
CA SER A 96 -11.66 11.74 4.57
C SER A 96 -11.79 13.26 4.50
N GLU A 97 -12.13 13.83 3.33
CA GLU A 97 -12.39 15.26 3.15
C GLU A 97 -13.47 15.77 4.12
N GLN A 98 -14.54 15.00 4.29
CA GLN A 98 -15.61 15.37 5.22
C GLN A 98 -15.15 15.30 6.67
N GLN A 99 -14.44 14.24 7.07
CA GLN A 99 -13.86 14.14 8.42
C GLN A 99 -12.89 15.29 8.70
N MET A 100 -12.08 15.68 7.69
CA MET A 100 -11.19 16.83 7.75
C MET A 100 -11.96 18.13 7.99
N ILE A 101 -13.01 18.40 7.20
CA ILE A 101 -13.83 19.62 7.34
C ILE A 101 -14.49 19.67 8.72
N LEU A 102 -15.04 18.55 9.20
CA LEU A 102 -15.65 18.47 10.53
C LEU A 102 -14.63 18.73 11.64
N THR A 103 -13.42 18.17 11.52
CA THR A 103 -12.34 18.35 12.49
C THR A 103 -11.83 19.79 12.50
N ALA A 104 -11.62 20.39 11.32
CA ALA A 104 -11.24 21.79 11.18
C ALA A 104 -12.32 22.74 11.76
N ARG A 105 -13.60 22.48 11.49
CA ARG A 105 -14.72 23.24 12.08
C ARG A 105 -14.74 23.16 13.60
N ARG A 106 -14.60 21.96 14.18
CA ARG A 106 -14.51 21.78 15.64
C ARG A 106 -13.32 22.52 16.24
N SER A 107 -12.15 22.46 15.59
CA SER A 107 -10.95 23.17 16.01
C SER A 107 -11.13 24.69 15.99
N LEU A 108 -11.75 25.22 14.93
CA LEU A 108 -12.08 26.64 14.80
C LEU A 108 -13.02 27.09 15.92
N VAL A 109 -14.12 26.35 16.16
CA VAL A 109 -15.06 26.65 17.25
C VAL A 109 -14.36 26.65 18.61
N ALA A 110 -13.49 25.66 18.87
CA ALA A 110 -12.73 25.59 20.11
C ALA A 110 -11.74 26.76 20.29
N LYS A 111 -11.08 27.21 19.22
CA LYS A 111 -10.15 28.36 19.26
C LYS A 111 -10.89 29.70 19.42
N VAL A 112 -12.02 29.88 18.74
CA VAL A 112 -12.89 31.05 18.91
C VAL A 112 -13.42 31.13 20.34
N ALA A 113 -13.86 30.00 20.92
CA ALA A 113 -14.26 29.93 22.32
C ALA A 113 -13.13 30.34 23.29
N ARG A 114 -11.87 30.09 22.90
CA ARG A 114 -10.66 30.49 23.64
C ARG A 114 -10.12 31.88 23.27
N HIS A 115 -10.86 32.67 22.48
CA HIS A 115 -10.46 34.00 22.01
C HIS A 115 -9.09 34.04 21.29
N GLN A 116 -8.72 32.94 20.64
CA GLN A 116 -7.50 32.88 19.83
C GLN A 116 -7.80 33.26 18.38
N PRO A 117 -6.92 34.04 17.72
CA PRO A 117 -7.12 34.43 16.32
C PRO A 117 -7.10 33.18 15.41
N PRO A 118 -8.01 33.09 14.43
CA PRO A 118 -7.98 32.02 13.46
C PRO A 118 -6.77 32.15 12.53
N GLN A 119 -5.99 31.08 12.40
CA GLN A 119 -4.85 30.99 11.47
C GLN A 119 -5.20 30.06 10.31
N ILE A 120 -4.73 30.37 9.10
CA ILE A 120 -4.95 29.56 7.88
C ILE A 120 -4.39 28.14 8.06
N ASP A 121 -3.34 27.99 8.85
CA ASP A 121 -2.72 26.70 9.19
C ASP A 121 -3.66 25.72 9.93
N ILE A 122 -4.85 26.16 10.36
CA ILE A 122 -5.86 25.28 10.98
C ILE A 122 -6.28 24.14 10.04
N PHE A 123 -6.20 24.32 8.71
CA PHE A 123 -6.63 23.34 7.71
C PHE A 123 -5.58 22.30 7.31
N PHE A 124 -4.32 22.48 7.73
CA PHE A 124 -3.21 21.63 7.33
C PHE A 124 -2.58 20.91 8.53
N LEU A 125 -2.07 19.71 8.28
CA LEU A 125 -1.11 19.04 9.15
C LEU A 125 0.27 19.46 8.66
N ASN A 126 0.82 20.50 9.29
CA ASN A 126 2.18 20.96 8.98
C ASN A 126 3.18 20.13 9.79
N ILE A 127 4.05 19.38 9.10
CA ILE A 127 5.13 18.60 9.68
C ILE A 127 6.45 19.35 9.44
N MET A 128 7.09 19.76 10.53
CA MET A 128 8.35 20.50 10.53
C MET A 128 9.48 19.55 10.94
N VAL A 129 10.41 19.27 10.03
CA VAL A 129 11.46 18.27 10.25
C VAL A 129 12.84 18.77 9.82
N ARG A 130 13.89 18.33 10.51
CA ARG A 130 15.28 18.55 10.09
C ARG A 130 15.78 17.31 9.36
N ARG A 131 16.50 17.48 8.25
CA ARG A 131 17.09 16.35 7.50
C ARG A 131 17.95 15.45 8.37
N SER A 132 18.75 16.04 9.27
CA SER A 132 19.64 15.31 10.19
C SER A 132 18.92 14.52 11.29
N HIS A 133 17.64 14.78 11.54
CA HIS A 133 16.86 14.20 12.64
C HIS A 133 15.49 13.73 12.15
N LEU A 134 15.44 13.17 10.93
CA LEU A 134 14.21 12.93 10.20
C LEU A 134 13.22 12.05 10.98
N VAL A 135 13.67 10.90 11.47
CA VAL A 135 12.81 9.95 12.20
C VAL A 135 12.34 10.54 13.52
N SER A 136 13.25 11.06 14.34
CA SER A 136 12.91 11.60 15.67
C SER A 136 11.98 12.81 15.58
N ASP A 137 12.21 13.73 14.64
CA ASP A 137 11.36 14.89 14.46
C ASP A 137 9.97 14.46 13.96
N SER A 138 9.91 13.50 13.02
CA SER A 138 8.64 12.96 12.51
C SER A 138 7.82 12.27 13.61
N LEU A 139 8.47 11.47 14.46
CA LEU A 139 7.83 10.84 15.63
C LEU A 139 7.23 11.89 16.57
N ASN A 140 8.00 12.91 16.92
CA ASN A 140 7.55 13.96 17.83
C ASN A 140 6.40 14.79 17.25
N GLU A 141 6.49 15.13 15.96
CA GLU A 141 5.46 15.88 15.23
C GLU A 141 4.16 15.08 15.15
N ILE A 142 4.22 13.80 14.80
CA ILE A 142 3.04 12.92 14.73
C ILE A 142 2.44 12.67 16.12
N ALA A 143 3.27 12.42 17.14
CA ALA A 143 2.81 12.22 18.51
C ALA A 143 2.11 13.47 19.08
N SER A 144 2.63 14.66 18.78
CA SER A 144 2.03 15.92 19.25
C SER A 144 0.76 16.30 18.49
N LYS A 145 0.62 15.87 17.23
CA LYS A 145 -0.47 16.26 16.32
C LYS A 145 -1.46 15.14 16.01
N GLN A 146 -1.61 14.15 16.89
CA GLN A 146 -2.53 13.01 16.74
C GLN A 146 -3.97 13.41 16.36
N LYS A 147 -4.49 14.52 16.90
CA LYS A 147 -5.85 15.02 16.60
C LYS A 147 -5.99 15.63 15.21
N ASP A 148 -4.88 15.98 14.60
CA ASP A 148 -4.78 16.71 13.34
C ASP A 148 -4.32 15.79 12.18
N LEU A 149 -4.11 14.49 12.42
CA LEU A 149 -3.67 13.53 11.40
C LEU A 149 -4.62 13.40 10.20
N LYS A 150 -5.88 13.81 10.37
CA LYS A 150 -6.91 13.83 9.33
C LYS A 150 -6.95 15.14 8.53
N LYS A 151 -6.00 16.06 8.74
CA LYS A 151 -5.86 17.29 7.94
C LYS A 151 -4.97 17.07 6.72
N LYS A 152 -5.05 17.96 5.74
CA LYS A 152 -4.20 17.92 4.55
C LYS A 152 -2.73 18.08 4.93
N LEU A 153 -1.89 17.11 4.56
CA LEU A 153 -0.48 17.08 4.91
C LEU A 153 0.31 18.17 4.15
N LYS A 154 1.23 18.82 4.85
CA LYS A 154 2.27 19.68 4.30
C LYS A 154 3.57 19.45 5.06
N VAL A 155 4.67 19.27 4.35
CA VAL A 155 5.98 19.08 4.97
C VAL A 155 6.89 20.26 4.70
N CYS A 156 7.61 20.70 5.73
CA CYS A 156 8.61 21.75 5.63
C CYS A 156 9.92 21.28 6.27
N PHE A 157 11.02 21.35 5.50
CA PHE A 157 12.36 21.14 6.04
C PHE A 157 12.87 22.43 6.70
N VAL A 158 13.28 22.33 7.96
CA VAL A 158 13.73 23.48 8.75
C VAL A 158 14.98 24.08 8.13
N GLY A 159 14.93 25.37 7.79
CA GLY A 159 16.05 26.10 7.18
C GLY A 159 16.07 26.08 5.66
N GLU A 160 15.13 25.38 5.01
CA GLU A 160 15.04 25.32 3.55
C GLU A 160 13.89 26.20 3.03
N PRO A 161 14.16 27.11 2.06
CA PRO A 161 13.10 27.86 1.41
C PRO A 161 12.32 26.94 0.47
N GLY A 162 11.06 26.68 0.79
CA GLY A 162 10.20 25.86 -0.07
C GLY A 162 8.73 25.95 0.33
N LEU A 163 7.85 26.08 -0.65
CA LEU A 163 6.41 25.95 -0.46
C LEU A 163 5.98 24.58 -0.95
N ASP A 164 5.47 23.74 -0.05
CA ASP A 164 5.10 22.38 -0.38
C ASP A 164 3.87 22.33 -1.29
N MET A 165 4.12 22.02 -2.56
CA MET A 165 3.11 21.71 -3.57
C MET A 165 2.98 20.19 -3.80
N GLY A 166 3.48 19.37 -2.87
CA GLY A 166 3.48 17.91 -2.89
C GLY A 166 4.88 17.29 -3.01
N GLY A 167 5.85 18.03 -3.55
CA GLY A 167 7.23 17.54 -3.73
C GLY A 167 7.96 17.28 -2.43
N LEU A 168 7.86 18.18 -1.44
CA LEU A 168 8.51 18.02 -0.13
C LEU A 168 7.85 16.90 0.68
N THR A 169 6.52 16.78 0.57
CA THR A 169 5.79 15.65 1.16
C THR A 169 6.27 14.32 0.59
N LYS A 170 6.38 14.18 -0.74
CA LYS A 170 6.90 12.95 -1.39
C LYS A 170 8.32 12.63 -0.94
N GLU A 171 9.20 13.62 -0.91
CA GLU A 171 10.58 13.47 -0.46
C GLU A 171 10.65 12.97 0.99
N TRP A 172 9.84 13.56 1.89
CA TRP A 172 9.78 13.16 3.29
C TRP A 172 9.37 11.69 3.47
N PHE A 173 8.34 11.22 2.76
CA PHE A 173 7.97 9.80 2.75
C PHE A 173 9.12 8.93 2.27
N LEU A 174 9.72 9.27 1.13
CA LEU A 174 10.81 8.50 0.53
C LEU A 174 11.99 8.34 1.50
N LEU A 175 12.43 9.44 2.10
CA LEU A 175 13.57 9.43 3.03
C LEU A 175 13.28 8.63 4.30
N LEU A 176 12.06 8.74 4.86
CA LEU A 176 11.68 7.98 6.05
C LEU A 176 11.61 6.48 5.79
N ILE A 177 10.94 6.07 4.71
CA ILE A 177 10.81 4.66 4.37
C ILE A 177 12.19 4.06 4.11
N ARG A 178 13.04 4.70 3.32
CA ARG A 178 14.40 4.21 3.06
C ARG A 178 15.24 4.05 4.33
N HIS A 179 15.18 5.04 5.22
CA HIS A 179 15.97 4.99 6.45
C HIS A 179 15.52 3.89 7.40
N ILE A 180 14.20 3.69 7.56
CA ILE A 180 13.64 2.71 8.50
C ILE A 180 13.76 1.26 7.97
N PHE A 181 13.69 1.07 6.65
CA PHE A 181 13.81 -0.24 6.01
C PHE A 181 15.26 -0.63 5.69
N HIS A 182 16.22 0.23 6.04
CA HIS A 182 17.63 -0.10 5.93
C HIS A 182 17.99 -1.25 6.90
N PRO A 183 18.77 -2.26 6.47
CA PRO A 183 19.15 -3.40 7.33
C PRO A 183 19.75 -2.96 8.67
N ASP A 184 20.59 -1.93 8.67
CA ASP A 184 21.22 -1.39 9.89
C ASP A 184 20.24 -0.80 10.90
N TYR A 185 19.02 -0.45 10.47
CA TYR A 185 17.99 0.04 11.39
C TYR A 185 17.34 -1.09 12.20
N GLY A 186 17.35 -2.32 11.68
CA GLY A 186 16.98 -3.54 12.41
C GLY A 186 15.46 -3.78 12.60
N MET A 187 14.59 -2.97 12.00
CA MET A 187 13.13 -3.12 12.13
C MET A 187 12.51 -4.13 11.15
N PHE A 188 13.03 -4.23 9.93
CA PHE A 188 12.45 -5.09 8.90
C PHE A 188 13.53 -5.97 8.28
N VAL A 189 13.21 -7.25 8.12
CA VAL A 189 14.06 -8.25 7.47
C VAL A 189 13.66 -8.35 6.01
N TYR A 190 14.61 -8.19 5.10
CA TYR A 190 14.39 -8.38 3.68
C TYR A 190 14.55 -9.85 3.30
N HIS A 191 13.54 -10.42 2.64
CA HIS A 191 13.56 -11.79 2.12
C HIS A 191 13.82 -11.78 0.60
N PRO A 192 15.01 -12.21 0.12
CA PRO A 192 15.37 -12.10 -1.30
C PRO A 192 14.50 -12.94 -2.24
N HIS A 193 14.05 -14.11 -1.77
CA HIS A 193 13.25 -15.05 -2.58
C HIS A 193 11.83 -14.53 -2.85
N SER A 194 11.21 -13.87 -1.86
CA SER A 194 9.89 -13.24 -2.01
C SER A 194 9.99 -11.77 -2.43
N ARG A 195 11.18 -11.18 -2.40
CA ARG A 195 11.46 -9.76 -2.64
C ARG A 195 10.61 -8.84 -1.77
N SER A 196 10.37 -9.24 -0.53
CA SER A 196 9.49 -8.53 0.40
C SER A 196 10.17 -8.33 1.76
N TYR A 197 9.71 -7.32 2.48
CA TYR A 197 10.09 -7.07 3.86
C TYR A 197 9.13 -7.77 4.82
N TRP A 198 9.66 -8.28 5.94
CA TRP A 198 8.88 -8.77 7.06
C TRP A 198 9.36 -8.14 8.37
N PHE A 199 8.54 -8.22 9.42
CA PHE A 199 8.85 -7.63 10.72
C PHE A 199 9.97 -8.42 11.39
N SER A 200 10.94 -7.71 11.97
CA SER A 200 11.97 -8.31 12.81
C SER A 200 11.32 -8.94 14.06
N THR A 201 11.78 -10.14 14.43
CA THR A 201 11.36 -10.78 15.69
C THR A 201 12.09 -10.20 16.90
N ASP A 202 13.08 -9.33 16.69
CA ASP A 202 13.75 -8.65 17.79
C ASP A 202 12.80 -7.69 18.53
N GLN A 203 12.78 -7.81 19.86
CA GLN A 203 11.86 -7.10 20.74
C GLN A 203 12.42 -5.75 21.22
N GLN A 204 13.51 -5.27 20.62
CA GLN A 204 14.11 -4.00 21.00
C GLN A 204 13.19 -2.84 20.66
N GLY A 205 12.52 -2.27 21.68
CA GLY A 205 12.20 -0.85 21.90
C GLY A 205 11.46 0.00 20.85
N ASN A 206 11.38 -0.43 19.58
CA ASN A 206 11.08 0.39 18.42
C ASN A 206 9.58 0.47 18.12
N LEU A 207 8.74 0.29 19.14
CA LEU A 207 7.28 0.28 18.97
C LEU A 207 6.74 1.62 18.46
N ARG A 208 7.42 2.73 18.78
CA ARG A 208 7.03 4.06 18.30
C ARG A 208 7.28 4.20 16.81
N GLU A 209 8.37 3.62 16.32
CA GLU A 209 8.79 3.59 14.94
C GLU A 209 7.88 2.68 14.11
N TYR A 210 7.49 1.50 14.63
CA TYR A 210 6.48 0.67 13.98
C TYR A 210 5.15 1.41 13.87
N ASN A 211 4.73 2.09 14.94
CA ASN A 211 3.55 2.94 14.91
C ASN A 211 3.67 4.06 13.86
N LEU A 212 4.85 4.70 13.76
CA LEU A 212 5.12 5.71 12.73
C LEU A 212 4.90 5.16 11.33
N ILE A 213 5.48 4.00 10.98
CA ILE A 213 5.29 3.39 9.65
C ILE A 213 3.81 3.12 9.37
N GLY A 214 3.05 2.71 10.39
CA GLY A 214 1.61 2.59 10.30
C GLY A 214 0.94 3.92 9.95
N VAL A 215 1.25 4.98 10.69
CA VAL A 215 0.73 6.34 10.45
C VAL A 215 1.10 6.81 9.04
N LEU A 216 2.34 6.57 8.58
CA LEU A 216 2.79 6.94 7.23
C LEU A 216 1.96 6.24 6.15
N MET A 217 1.73 4.93 6.28
CA MET A 217 0.85 4.20 5.36
C MET A 217 -0.58 4.76 5.39
N GLY A 218 -1.10 5.10 6.56
CA GLY A 218 -2.42 5.70 6.65
C GLY A 218 -2.50 7.10 6.00
N LEU A 219 -1.49 7.94 6.22
CA LEU A 219 -1.37 9.25 5.57
C LEU A 219 -1.21 9.12 4.06
N ALA A 220 -0.49 8.12 3.58
CA ALA A 220 -0.30 7.85 2.16
C ALA A 220 -1.65 7.53 1.47
N VAL A 221 -2.45 6.64 2.06
CA VAL A 221 -3.82 6.35 1.59
C VAL A 221 -4.68 7.62 1.59
N TYR A 222 -4.66 8.39 2.69
CA TYR A 222 -5.46 9.60 2.83
C TYR A 222 -5.10 10.69 1.83
N ASN A 223 -3.82 10.85 1.50
CA ASN A 223 -3.31 11.88 0.62
C ASN A 223 -3.11 11.39 -0.84
N SER A 224 -3.50 10.14 -1.14
CA SER A 224 -3.31 9.51 -2.47
C SER A 224 -1.85 9.53 -2.93
N ILE A 225 -0.95 9.22 -1.99
CA ILE A 225 0.49 9.11 -2.23
C ILE A 225 0.84 7.63 -2.24
N ILE A 226 1.60 7.20 -3.24
CA ILE A 226 2.15 5.84 -3.28
C ILE A 226 3.46 5.79 -2.48
N LEU A 227 3.66 4.70 -1.75
CA LEU A 227 4.88 4.41 -1.01
C LEU A 227 5.65 3.30 -1.71
N ASP A 228 6.97 3.44 -1.74
CA ASP A 228 7.88 2.39 -2.20
C ASP A 228 8.05 1.34 -1.09
N LEU A 229 7.01 0.53 -0.90
CA LEU A 229 6.93 -0.50 0.14
C LEU A 229 6.61 -1.85 -0.49
N HIS A 230 7.32 -2.87 -0.04
CA HIS A 230 7.19 -4.23 -0.53
C HIS A 230 6.88 -5.17 0.63
N PHE A 231 5.61 -5.21 1.05
CA PHE A 231 5.12 -6.17 2.02
C PHE A 231 4.42 -7.35 1.31
N PRO A 232 4.46 -8.56 1.89
CA PRO A 232 3.65 -9.68 1.42
C PRO A 232 2.15 -9.40 1.66
N SER A 233 1.27 -10.05 0.88
CA SER A 233 -0.18 -9.83 0.96
C SER A 233 -0.77 -10.14 2.36
N ILE A 234 -0.16 -11.07 3.09
CA ILE A 234 -0.49 -11.38 4.50
C ILE A 234 -0.35 -10.19 5.45
N CYS A 235 0.55 -9.24 5.17
CA CYS A 235 0.68 -8.00 5.95
C CYS A 235 -0.63 -7.18 5.90
N TYR A 236 -1.20 -7.03 4.70
CA TYR A 236 -2.45 -6.28 4.51
C TYR A 236 -3.67 -7.05 5.05
N LYS A 237 -3.64 -8.40 5.02
CA LYS A 237 -4.65 -9.23 5.71
C LYS A 237 -4.63 -8.97 7.21
N LYS A 238 -3.44 -8.95 7.83
CA LYS A 238 -3.29 -8.63 9.26
C LYS A 238 -3.72 -7.20 9.59
N LEU A 239 -3.41 -6.22 8.72
CA LEU A 239 -3.86 -4.83 8.90
C LEU A 239 -5.40 -4.67 8.93
N LEU A 240 -6.11 -5.57 8.24
CA LEU A 240 -7.57 -5.61 8.20
C LEU A 240 -8.18 -6.62 9.19
N SER A 241 -7.40 -7.11 10.16
CA SER A 241 -7.88 -8.07 11.16
C SER A 241 -7.82 -7.48 12.57
N PRO A 242 -8.90 -6.83 13.06
CA PRO A 242 -10.11 -6.42 12.34
C PRO A 242 -9.91 -5.16 11.47
N PRO A 243 -10.83 -4.82 10.55
CA PRO A 243 -10.72 -3.61 9.74
C PRO A 243 -11.15 -2.34 10.50
N VAL A 244 -11.69 -2.50 11.72
CA VAL A 244 -12.06 -1.42 12.64
C VAL A 244 -11.49 -1.74 14.00
N VAL A 245 -10.71 -0.80 14.55
CA VAL A 245 -10.13 -0.94 15.89
C VAL A 245 -11.23 -1.09 16.93
N PRO A 246 -11.21 -2.16 17.75
CA PRO A 246 -12.17 -2.29 18.84
C PRO A 246 -11.96 -1.16 19.87
N PRO A 247 -13.06 -0.58 20.42
CA PRO A 247 -12.96 0.60 21.27
C PRO A 247 -12.45 0.32 22.69
N VAL A 248 -12.43 -0.93 23.13
CA VAL A 248 -12.09 -1.31 24.52
C VAL A 248 -10.84 -2.17 24.57
N ASP A 249 -10.87 -3.33 23.89
CA ASP A 249 -9.77 -4.29 23.93
C ASP A 249 -9.10 -4.40 22.55
N THR A 250 -7.83 -4.04 22.50
CA THR A 250 -7.00 -4.08 21.29
C THR A 250 -5.99 -5.22 21.34
N SER A 251 -6.20 -6.23 22.18
CA SER A 251 -5.35 -7.42 22.28
C SER A 251 -5.52 -8.41 21.12
N ALA A 252 -6.65 -8.35 20.42
CA ALA A 252 -6.99 -9.26 19.32
C ALA A 252 -6.83 -8.61 17.93
N VAL A 253 -5.96 -7.60 17.79
CA VAL A 253 -5.75 -6.88 16.53
C VAL A 253 -4.44 -7.28 15.85
N GLY A 254 -4.39 -7.20 14.53
CA GLY A 254 -3.20 -7.53 13.77
C GLY A 254 -2.86 -9.02 13.78
N ILE A 255 -3.86 -9.90 13.97
CA ILE A 255 -3.68 -11.36 14.06
C ILE A 255 -4.40 -12.03 12.89
N VAL A 256 -3.76 -13.01 12.26
CA VAL A 256 -4.42 -13.89 11.29
C VAL A 256 -4.95 -15.10 12.07
N PRO A 257 -6.28 -15.33 12.13
CA PRO A 257 -6.87 -16.39 12.96
C PRO A 257 -6.53 -17.80 12.45
N ASP A 258 -6.45 -17.97 11.12
CA ASP A 258 -6.19 -19.26 10.48
C ASP A 258 -4.96 -19.14 9.56
N PRO A 259 -3.74 -19.11 10.12
CA PRO A 259 -2.53 -19.04 9.32
C PRO A 259 -2.36 -20.33 8.52
N THR A 260 -1.88 -20.22 7.27
CA THR A 260 -1.71 -21.36 6.36
C THR A 260 -0.30 -21.37 5.80
N ILE A 261 0.13 -22.52 5.28
CA ILE A 261 1.45 -22.61 4.66
C ILE A 261 1.57 -21.70 3.43
N ASP A 262 0.46 -21.42 2.74
CA ASP A 262 0.48 -20.48 1.61
C ASP A 262 0.72 -19.04 2.07
N HIS A 263 0.21 -18.65 3.25
CA HIS A 263 0.58 -17.36 3.86
C HIS A 263 2.06 -17.29 4.21
N LEU A 264 2.66 -18.37 4.73
CA LEU A 264 4.09 -18.43 4.97
C LEU A 264 4.89 -18.38 3.66
N ALA A 265 4.39 -19.01 2.59
CA ALA A 265 5.08 -19.05 1.30
C ALA A 265 5.23 -17.66 0.66
N GLU A 266 4.37 -16.70 1.01
CA GLU A 266 4.51 -15.30 0.59
C GLU A 266 5.76 -14.62 1.19
N ILE A 267 6.32 -15.14 2.30
CA ILE A 267 7.49 -14.59 3.00
C ILE A 267 8.70 -15.51 2.85
N MET A 268 8.52 -16.78 3.20
CA MET A 268 9.56 -17.81 3.29
C MET A 268 9.16 -19.03 2.43
N PRO A 269 9.22 -18.94 1.09
CA PRO A 269 8.77 -20.01 0.20
C PRO A 269 9.50 -21.34 0.39
N GLU A 270 10.80 -21.27 0.72
CA GLU A 270 11.64 -22.44 0.98
C GLU A 270 11.21 -23.18 2.26
N VAL A 271 10.95 -22.44 3.35
CA VAL A 271 10.45 -23.00 4.60
C VAL A 271 9.06 -23.60 4.39
N ALA A 272 8.18 -22.87 3.69
CA ALA A 272 6.84 -23.35 3.36
C ALA A 272 6.88 -24.66 2.55
N ARG A 273 7.84 -24.82 1.64
CA ARG A 273 8.06 -26.08 0.91
C ARG A 273 8.51 -27.20 1.86
N GLY A 274 9.47 -26.94 2.74
CA GLY A 274 9.92 -27.91 3.75
C GLY A 274 8.78 -28.38 4.67
N LEU A 275 7.92 -27.47 5.13
CA LEU A 275 6.74 -27.84 5.93
C LEU A 275 5.74 -28.67 5.14
N LYS A 276 5.53 -28.38 3.85
CA LYS A 276 4.69 -29.22 2.96
C LYS A 276 5.28 -30.63 2.79
N GLU A 277 6.60 -30.74 2.69
CA GLU A 277 7.30 -32.02 2.60
C GLU A 277 7.19 -32.82 3.91
N LEU A 278 7.38 -32.18 5.07
CA LEU A 278 7.17 -32.78 6.39
C LEU A 278 5.77 -33.40 6.53
N LEU A 279 4.73 -32.68 6.13
CA LEU A 279 3.34 -33.16 6.18
C LEU A 279 3.06 -34.33 5.22
N ARG A 280 3.80 -34.43 4.13
CA ARG A 280 3.62 -35.49 3.11
C ARG A 280 4.56 -36.66 3.30
N TYR A 281 5.51 -36.58 4.22
CA TYR A 281 6.52 -37.60 4.42
C TYR A 281 5.88 -38.93 4.84
N GLU A 282 6.24 -40.01 4.16
CA GLU A 282 5.71 -41.36 4.42
C GLU A 282 6.61 -42.19 5.35
N GLY A 283 7.86 -41.77 5.58
CA GLY A 283 8.82 -42.43 6.47
C GLY A 283 8.59 -42.12 7.95
N ASN A 284 9.58 -42.43 8.78
CA ASN A 284 9.54 -42.17 10.23
C ASN A 284 10.07 -40.76 10.50
N VAL A 285 9.17 -39.80 10.75
CA VAL A 285 9.55 -38.40 10.95
C VAL A 285 10.53 -38.22 12.10
N GLU A 286 10.37 -38.98 13.19
CA GLU A 286 11.22 -38.84 14.38
C GLU A 286 12.66 -39.29 14.10
N GLU A 287 12.82 -40.44 13.48
CA GLU A 287 14.15 -41.03 13.19
C GLU A 287 14.83 -40.37 11.98
N ASP A 288 14.06 -40.01 10.95
CA ASP A 288 14.61 -39.52 9.68
C ASP A 288 14.90 -38.02 9.71
N MET A 289 14.11 -37.23 10.45
CA MET A 289 14.26 -35.77 10.51
C MET A 289 14.85 -35.26 11.82
N CYS A 290 14.75 -36.02 12.92
CA CYS A 290 15.31 -35.66 14.24
C CYS A 290 14.95 -34.22 14.69
N MET A 291 13.76 -33.75 14.35
CA MET A 291 13.28 -32.42 14.69
C MET A 291 12.61 -32.42 16.07
N THR A 292 12.63 -31.27 16.73
CA THR A 292 11.89 -31.04 17.99
C THR A 292 10.99 -29.81 17.84
N PHE A 293 10.19 -29.47 18.86
CA PHE A 293 9.36 -28.25 18.88
C PHE A 293 10.18 -26.97 19.20
N GLN A 294 11.45 -26.96 18.78
CA GLN A 294 12.38 -25.85 18.85
C GLN A 294 12.71 -25.40 17.43
N VAL A 295 12.71 -24.09 17.19
CA VAL A 295 12.94 -23.50 15.86
C VAL A 295 14.07 -22.49 15.93
N SER A 296 14.88 -22.42 14.87
CA SER A 296 15.95 -21.42 14.74
C SER A 296 15.65 -20.49 13.57
N LEU A 297 15.82 -19.19 13.80
CA LEU A 297 15.65 -18.14 12.82
C LEU A 297 16.94 -17.33 12.72
N GLU A 298 17.42 -17.15 11.48
CA GLU A 298 18.57 -16.29 11.19
C GLU A 298 18.08 -14.88 10.83
N GLU A 299 18.49 -13.88 11.62
CA GLU A 299 18.20 -12.48 11.39
C GLU A 299 19.50 -11.67 11.49
N TYR A 300 19.80 -10.85 10.50
CA TYR A 300 21.00 -9.98 10.49
C TYR A 300 22.33 -10.71 10.74
N GLY A 301 22.41 -12.00 10.38
CA GLY A 301 23.59 -12.86 10.58
C GLY A 301 23.64 -13.56 11.94
N ASP A 302 22.68 -13.31 12.84
CA ASP A 302 22.57 -13.97 14.13
C ASP A 302 21.47 -15.05 14.11
N ILE A 303 21.79 -16.25 14.60
CA ILE A 303 20.83 -17.34 14.74
C ILE A 303 20.22 -17.30 16.15
N LYS A 304 18.91 -17.04 16.22
CA LYS A 304 18.13 -17.07 17.45
C LYS A 304 17.27 -18.32 17.48
N THR A 305 17.08 -18.87 18.67
CA THR A 305 16.32 -20.12 18.85
C THR A 305 15.14 -19.92 19.77
N PHE A 306 13.98 -20.46 19.40
CA PHE A 306 12.69 -20.25 20.04
C PHE A 306 12.00 -21.59 20.30
N MET A 307 11.23 -21.66 21.38
CA MET A 307 10.41 -22.84 21.71
C MET A 307 8.98 -22.59 21.25
N LEU A 308 8.44 -23.48 20.42
CA LEU A 308 7.05 -23.39 19.95
C LEU A 308 6.04 -23.76 21.05
N LYS A 309 6.47 -24.58 22.01
CA LYS A 309 5.69 -24.95 23.19
C LYS A 309 6.59 -25.24 24.39
N PRO A 310 6.05 -25.29 25.63
CA PRO A 310 6.84 -25.59 26.82
C PRO A 310 7.62 -26.91 26.67
N ASN A 311 8.90 -26.90 27.04
CA ASN A 311 9.85 -28.02 26.90
C ASN A 311 10.00 -28.53 25.44
N GLY A 312 9.80 -27.65 24.44
CA GLY A 312 9.81 -28.02 23.04
C GLY A 312 11.13 -28.61 22.53
N ASP A 313 12.25 -28.29 23.18
CA ASP A 313 13.58 -28.86 22.92
C ASP A 313 13.68 -30.36 23.21
N ASN A 314 12.87 -30.87 24.14
CA ASN A 314 12.86 -32.28 24.54
C ASN A 314 11.72 -33.09 23.91
N LEU A 315 10.91 -32.46 23.05
CA LEU A 315 9.74 -33.07 22.42
C LEU A 315 10.02 -33.29 20.94
N SER A 316 10.22 -34.55 20.54
CA SER A 316 10.40 -34.93 19.14
C SER A 316 9.16 -34.64 18.30
N VAL A 317 9.39 -34.23 17.06
CA VAL A 317 8.35 -34.22 16.03
C VAL A 317 8.22 -35.63 15.47
N THR A 318 7.00 -36.15 15.43
CA THR A 318 6.64 -37.50 14.99
C THR A 318 5.56 -37.41 13.91
N ASN A 319 5.25 -38.53 13.25
CA ASN A 319 4.17 -38.60 12.25
C ASN A 319 2.80 -38.17 12.83
N ASP A 320 2.56 -38.41 14.12
CA ASP A 320 1.30 -38.10 14.80
C ASP A 320 1.16 -36.61 15.17
N ASN A 321 2.28 -35.94 15.50
CA ASN A 321 2.26 -34.56 15.99
C ASN A 321 2.81 -33.53 14.98
N ARG A 322 3.26 -33.95 13.79
CA ARG A 322 3.79 -33.04 12.75
C ARG A 322 2.82 -31.93 12.33
N GLN A 323 1.50 -32.19 12.36
CA GLN A 323 0.51 -31.16 12.06
C GLN A 323 0.51 -30.08 13.15
N GLU A 324 0.57 -30.46 14.42
CA GLU A 324 0.69 -29.53 15.54
C GLU A 324 1.98 -28.70 15.43
N TYR A 325 3.11 -29.32 15.06
CA TYR A 325 4.36 -28.60 14.82
C TYR A 325 4.19 -27.52 13.74
N VAL A 326 3.58 -27.87 12.60
CA VAL A 326 3.33 -26.92 11.51
C VAL A 326 2.39 -25.81 11.94
N ASP A 327 1.29 -26.12 12.62
CA ASP A 327 0.30 -25.13 13.06
C ASP A 327 0.93 -24.13 14.06
N LEU A 328 1.73 -24.63 15.03
CA LEU A 328 2.46 -23.79 15.98
C LEU A 328 3.54 -22.95 15.30
N TYR A 329 4.27 -23.51 14.33
CA TYR A 329 5.26 -22.74 13.56
C TYR A 329 4.60 -21.58 12.82
N LEU A 330 3.47 -21.85 12.15
CA LEU A 330 2.72 -20.87 11.38
C LEU A 330 2.17 -19.74 12.27
N ASP A 331 1.54 -20.07 13.40
CA ASP A 331 1.06 -19.06 14.35
C ASP A 331 2.20 -18.25 14.95
N TRP A 332 3.30 -18.90 15.33
CA TRP A 332 4.46 -18.22 15.89
C TRP A 332 5.05 -17.19 14.92
N ILE A 333 5.40 -17.58 13.70
CA ILE A 333 6.10 -16.70 12.76
C ILE A 333 5.20 -15.59 12.19
N LEU A 334 3.91 -15.89 11.97
CA LEU A 334 2.97 -14.94 11.37
C LEU A 334 2.30 -14.05 12.40
N ASN A 335 2.14 -14.51 13.65
CA ASN A 335 1.44 -13.78 14.71
C ASN A 335 2.33 -13.51 15.93
N THR A 336 2.69 -14.54 16.69
CA THR A 336 3.24 -14.38 18.04
C THR A 336 4.59 -13.65 18.08
N ALA A 337 5.51 -14.01 17.19
CA ALA A 337 6.89 -13.53 17.19
C ALA A 337 7.01 -12.01 16.94
N ILE A 338 6.03 -11.45 16.23
CA ILE A 338 6.00 -10.05 15.80
C ILE A 338 4.81 -9.27 16.38
N TYR A 339 4.10 -9.84 17.36
CA TYR A 339 2.78 -9.36 17.75
C TYR A 339 2.82 -7.91 18.25
N GLU A 340 3.75 -7.54 19.13
CA GLU A 340 3.83 -6.18 19.68
C GLU A 340 4.21 -5.15 18.60
N GLN A 341 5.17 -5.50 17.73
CA GLN A 341 5.63 -4.69 16.61
C GLN A 341 4.48 -4.46 15.62
N PHE A 342 3.80 -5.53 15.22
CA PHE A 342 2.70 -5.47 14.28
C PHE A 342 1.50 -4.74 14.88
N ARG A 343 1.20 -4.93 16.17
CA ARG A 343 0.12 -4.21 16.86
C ARG A 343 0.38 -2.71 16.90
N ALA A 344 1.60 -2.28 17.18
CA ALA A 344 1.95 -0.86 17.14
C ALA A 344 1.77 -0.27 15.73
N PHE A 345 2.22 -0.99 14.71
CA PHE A 345 2.03 -0.67 13.29
C PHE A 345 0.55 -0.59 12.89
N TYR A 346 -0.24 -1.60 13.25
CA TYR A 346 -1.69 -1.64 13.06
C TYR A 346 -2.37 -0.40 13.67
N LEU A 347 -2.08 -0.08 14.93
CA LEU A 347 -2.69 1.06 15.62
C LEU A 347 -2.29 2.39 14.97
N GLY A 348 -1.07 2.47 14.43
CA GLY A 348 -0.60 3.62 13.68
C GLY A 348 -1.40 3.83 12.39
N PHE A 349 -1.56 2.77 11.60
CA PHE A 349 -2.35 2.80 10.36
C PHE A 349 -3.80 3.23 10.62
N HIS A 350 -4.42 2.60 11.61
CA HIS A 350 -5.81 2.90 11.95
C HIS A 350 -6.00 4.26 12.62
N SER A 351 -4.99 4.87 13.22
CA SER A 351 -5.10 6.22 13.79
C SER A 351 -5.47 7.28 12.72
N VAL A 352 -5.04 7.05 11.47
CA VAL A 352 -5.35 7.93 10.33
C VAL A 352 -6.58 7.41 9.59
N CYS A 353 -6.59 6.12 9.26
CA CYS A 353 -7.61 5.51 8.40
C CYS A 353 -8.87 5.01 9.13
N ALA A 354 -9.06 5.31 10.42
CA ALA A 354 -10.26 4.93 11.18
C ALA A 354 -11.55 5.52 10.58
N SER A 355 -12.13 4.77 9.64
CA SER A 355 -13.40 5.00 8.97
C SER A 355 -14.03 3.67 8.57
N ASN A 356 -15.36 3.63 8.51
CA ASN A 356 -16.09 2.48 8.00
C ASN A 356 -15.79 2.21 6.52
N ALA A 357 -15.22 3.18 5.79
CA ALA A 357 -14.78 2.97 4.42
C ALA A 357 -13.70 1.88 4.28
N LEU A 358 -12.85 1.68 5.30
CA LEU A 358 -11.87 0.58 5.30
C LEU A 358 -12.52 -0.81 5.29
N ILE A 359 -13.72 -0.96 5.86
CA ILE A 359 -14.46 -2.23 5.91
C ILE A 359 -14.76 -2.76 4.50
N MET A 360 -14.85 -1.87 3.51
CA MET A 360 -15.15 -2.22 2.13
C MET A 360 -13.94 -2.70 1.32
N LEU A 361 -12.73 -2.55 1.86
CA LEU A 361 -11.50 -2.91 1.15
C LEU A 361 -11.12 -4.37 1.40
N ARG A 362 -10.61 -5.00 0.36
CA ARG A 362 -9.86 -6.26 0.43
C ARG A 362 -8.38 -5.98 0.72
N PRO A 363 -7.61 -6.94 1.25
CA PRO A 363 -6.18 -6.77 1.48
C PRO A 363 -5.40 -6.31 0.24
N GLU A 364 -5.71 -6.88 -0.92
CA GLU A 364 -5.09 -6.54 -2.21
C GLU A 364 -5.41 -5.09 -2.62
N GLU A 365 -6.59 -4.59 -2.26
CA GLU A 365 -6.98 -3.21 -2.51
C GLU A 365 -6.25 -2.22 -1.60
N VAL A 366 -5.99 -2.60 -0.35
CA VAL A 366 -5.15 -1.80 0.56
C VAL A 366 -3.71 -1.74 0.02
N GLU A 367 -3.16 -2.86 -0.45
CA GLU A 367 -1.85 -2.86 -1.11
C GLU A 367 -1.84 -1.90 -2.29
N MET A 368 -2.83 -1.97 -3.19
CA MET A 368 -2.90 -1.07 -4.33
C MET A 368 -3.00 0.40 -3.93
N LEU A 369 -3.76 0.74 -2.87
CA LEU A 369 -3.88 2.12 -2.39
C LEU A 369 -2.59 2.65 -1.75
N VAL A 370 -1.81 1.79 -1.10
CA VAL A 370 -0.54 2.18 -0.46
C VAL A 370 0.61 2.18 -1.46
N CYS A 371 0.78 1.11 -2.23
CA CYS A 371 1.97 0.89 -3.05
C CYS A 371 1.74 1.23 -4.52
N GLY A 372 0.50 1.39 -4.96
CA GLY A 372 0.15 1.56 -6.37
C GLY A 372 -0.01 0.24 -7.12
N SER A 373 -0.45 0.38 -8.38
CA SER A 373 -0.68 -0.72 -9.30
C SER A 373 0.61 -1.12 -10.03
N PRO A 374 0.85 -2.43 -10.24
CA PRO A 374 1.96 -2.91 -11.05
C PRO A 374 1.70 -2.82 -12.57
N THR A 375 0.47 -2.53 -12.98
CA THR A 375 0.09 -2.51 -14.41
C THR A 375 0.57 -1.23 -15.08
N LEU A 376 1.44 -1.37 -16.08
CA LEU A 376 2.03 -0.26 -16.81
C LEU A 376 1.35 -0.05 -18.16
N ASP A 377 0.75 1.12 -18.38
CA ASP A 377 0.27 1.56 -19.70
C ASP A 377 0.96 2.85 -20.13
N LEU A 378 2.14 2.69 -20.75
CA LEU A 378 2.96 3.81 -21.19
C LEU A 378 2.31 4.63 -22.32
N ASN A 379 1.27 4.10 -22.99
CA ASN A 379 0.52 4.89 -23.96
C ASN A 379 -0.34 5.95 -23.27
N GLU A 380 -0.96 5.61 -22.13
CA GLU A 380 -1.66 6.59 -21.30
C GLU A 380 -0.68 7.62 -20.74
N LEU A 381 0.50 7.18 -20.25
CA LEU A 381 1.55 8.10 -19.77
C LEU A 381 1.95 9.12 -20.85
N ARG A 382 2.12 8.66 -22.09
CA ARG A 382 2.46 9.52 -23.24
C ARG A 382 1.43 10.63 -23.45
N LYS A 383 0.14 10.34 -23.30
CA LYS A 383 -0.95 11.30 -23.53
C LYS A 383 -0.95 12.44 -22.53
N VAL A 384 -0.54 12.16 -21.29
CA VAL A 384 -0.57 13.11 -20.17
C VAL A 384 0.80 13.72 -19.85
N THR A 385 1.84 13.34 -20.59
CA THR A 385 3.19 13.89 -20.41
C THR A 385 3.26 15.35 -20.85
N GLU A 386 3.77 16.19 -19.96
CA GLU A 386 4.04 17.60 -20.22
C GLU A 386 5.45 17.77 -20.77
N TYR A 387 5.62 18.69 -21.74
CA TYR A 387 6.92 18.98 -22.35
C TYR A 387 7.31 20.44 -22.10
N ASP A 388 8.56 20.63 -21.69
CA ASP A 388 9.15 21.95 -21.45
C ASP A 388 10.42 22.09 -22.29
N GLY A 389 10.43 23.08 -23.19
CA GLY A 389 11.49 23.23 -24.19
C GLY A 389 11.43 22.23 -25.37
N TYR A 390 10.54 21.25 -25.34
CA TYR A 390 10.22 20.35 -26.46
C TYR A 390 8.78 20.53 -26.93
N LYS A 391 8.49 20.14 -28.18
CA LYS A 391 7.11 20.03 -28.68
C LYS A 391 6.71 18.56 -28.82
N PRO A 392 5.45 18.19 -28.53
CA PRO A 392 4.99 16.80 -28.59
C PRO A 392 5.20 16.10 -29.95
N ASP A 393 5.21 16.87 -31.05
CA ASP A 393 5.33 16.39 -32.43
C ASP A 393 6.78 16.34 -32.95
N GLN A 394 7.77 16.78 -32.15
CA GLN A 394 9.17 16.77 -32.58
C GLN A 394 9.71 15.35 -32.79
N PRO A 395 10.61 15.14 -33.78
CA PRO A 395 11.18 13.83 -34.06
C PRO A 395 11.79 13.15 -32.83
N LEU A 396 12.55 13.90 -32.02
CA LEU A 396 13.20 13.39 -30.80
C LEU A 396 12.18 12.87 -29.77
N VAL A 397 11.04 13.54 -29.61
CA VAL A 397 9.98 13.13 -28.67
C VAL A 397 9.28 11.88 -29.18
N ASN A 398 9.03 11.77 -30.48
CA ASN A 398 8.49 10.54 -31.07
C ASN A 398 9.48 9.38 -30.91
N ASP A 399 10.76 9.60 -31.20
CA ASP A 399 11.82 8.61 -31.00
C ASP A 399 11.95 8.18 -29.54
N PHE A 400 11.83 9.12 -28.60
CA PHE A 400 11.79 8.83 -27.17
C PHE A 400 10.69 7.83 -26.82
N TRP A 401 9.44 8.09 -27.24
CA TRP A 401 8.33 7.19 -26.95
C TRP A 401 8.43 5.85 -27.65
N ASP A 402 8.88 5.83 -28.90
CA ASP A 402 9.13 4.57 -29.61
C ASP A 402 10.15 3.71 -28.87
N VAL A 403 11.22 4.33 -28.34
CA VAL A 403 12.21 3.63 -27.52
C VAL A 403 11.57 3.12 -26.23
N VAL A 404 10.92 3.99 -25.45
CA VAL A 404 10.29 3.64 -24.16
C VAL A 404 9.25 2.53 -24.30
N LEU A 405 8.40 2.58 -25.33
CA LEU A 405 7.39 1.55 -25.61
C LEU A 405 8.01 0.22 -26.04
N SER A 406 9.19 0.25 -26.69
CA SER A 406 9.93 -0.93 -27.14
C SER A 406 10.77 -1.61 -26.05
N LEU A 407 10.87 -1.02 -24.85
CA LEU A 407 11.62 -1.61 -23.74
C LEU A 407 10.95 -2.91 -23.25
N SER A 408 11.76 -3.82 -22.71
CA SER A 408 11.25 -4.97 -21.92
C SER A 408 10.57 -4.49 -20.64
N ASP A 409 9.69 -5.28 -20.05
CA ASP A 409 8.94 -4.87 -18.86
C ASP A 409 9.84 -4.54 -17.65
N ASP A 410 10.97 -5.23 -17.48
CA ASP A 410 11.97 -4.90 -16.45
C ASP A 410 12.55 -3.47 -16.65
N LEU A 411 12.91 -3.14 -17.89
CA LEU A 411 13.41 -1.81 -18.25
C LEU A 411 12.33 -0.73 -18.18
N LYS A 412 11.06 -1.05 -18.44
CA LYS A 412 9.95 -0.12 -18.23
C LYS A 412 9.77 0.21 -16.75
N LYS A 413 9.89 -0.78 -15.87
CA LYS A 413 9.89 -0.60 -14.41
C LYS A 413 11.06 0.27 -13.96
N LYS A 414 12.26 -0.01 -14.45
CA LYS A 414 13.46 0.82 -14.18
C LYS A 414 13.31 2.25 -14.69
N PHE A 415 12.72 2.45 -15.86
CA PHE A 415 12.40 3.79 -16.37
C PHE A 415 11.44 4.54 -15.45
N LEU A 416 10.39 3.86 -14.97
CA LEU A 416 9.43 4.47 -14.04
C LEU A 416 10.10 4.80 -12.69
N LEU A 417 10.90 3.88 -12.17
CA LEU A 417 11.69 4.09 -10.95
C LEU A 417 12.64 5.27 -11.10
N PHE A 418 13.35 5.36 -12.24
CA PHE A 418 14.26 6.45 -12.55
C PHE A 418 13.56 7.81 -12.58
N THR A 419 12.37 7.89 -13.18
CA THR A 419 11.67 9.16 -13.39
C THR A 419 10.77 9.57 -12.22
N THR A 420 10.25 8.62 -11.45
CA THR A 420 9.21 8.87 -10.43
C THR A 420 9.60 8.42 -9.02
N GLY A 421 10.66 7.63 -8.88
CA GLY A 421 11.06 7.04 -7.60
C GLY A 421 10.26 5.80 -7.20
N SER A 422 9.38 5.28 -8.08
CA SER A 422 8.65 4.03 -7.88
C SER A 422 8.54 3.26 -9.20
N ASP A 423 8.51 1.93 -9.13
CA ASP A 423 8.20 1.06 -10.28
C ASP A 423 6.70 0.73 -10.40
N ARG A 424 5.86 1.35 -9.56
CA ARG A 424 4.40 1.24 -9.54
C ARG A 424 3.72 2.56 -9.89
N VAL A 425 2.46 2.48 -10.30
CA VAL A 425 1.66 3.64 -10.73
C VAL A 425 0.51 3.92 -9.76
N PRO A 426 -0.01 5.15 -9.67
CA PRO A 426 -1.18 5.44 -8.84
C PRO A 426 -2.40 4.57 -9.20
N VAL A 427 -3.26 4.33 -8.21
CA VAL A 427 -4.58 3.73 -8.43
C VAL A 427 -5.36 4.62 -9.40
N GLY A 428 -5.78 4.11 -10.56
CA GLY A 428 -6.27 4.95 -11.68
C GLY A 428 -5.42 4.82 -12.95
N GLY A 429 -4.21 4.31 -12.81
CA GLY A 429 -3.30 4.02 -13.92
C GLY A 429 -2.44 5.21 -14.33
N MET A 430 -1.68 5.03 -15.41
CA MET A 430 -0.70 6.02 -15.86
C MET A 430 -1.30 7.32 -16.39
N GLY A 431 -2.60 7.34 -16.73
CA GLY A 431 -3.30 8.55 -17.15
C GLY A 431 -3.53 9.58 -16.04
N GLU A 432 -3.34 9.20 -14.77
CA GLU A 432 -3.36 10.15 -13.64
C GLU A 432 -1.97 10.63 -13.22
N MET A 433 -0.92 10.20 -13.94
CA MET A 433 0.45 10.59 -13.64
C MET A 433 0.81 11.87 -14.36
N ASN A 434 1.52 12.75 -13.65
CA ASN A 434 2.14 13.92 -14.25
C ASN A 434 3.61 13.61 -14.47
N LEU A 435 4.01 13.21 -15.68
CA LEU A 435 5.41 13.12 -16.10
C LEU A 435 5.77 14.40 -16.86
N LYS A 436 6.88 15.03 -16.50
CA LYS A 436 7.40 16.20 -17.21
C LYS A 436 8.71 15.87 -17.92
N VAL A 437 8.79 16.10 -19.22
CA VAL A 437 10.02 15.95 -20.00
C VAL A 437 10.55 17.35 -20.34
N THR A 438 11.68 17.71 -19.75
CA THR A 438 12.32 19.01 -19.92
C THR A 438 13.55 18.88 -20.80
N ARG A 439 13.75 19.83 -21.71
CA ARG A 439 14.95 19.92 -22.53
C ARG A 439 16.18 20.28 -21.67
N SER A 440 17.21 19.45 -21.74
CA SER A 440 18.52 19.80 -21.16
C SER A 440 19.21 20.87 -21.99
N GLU A 441 19.86 21.82 -21.32
CA GLU A 441 20.78 22.78 -21.94
C GLU A 441 22.23 22.25 -22.02
N GLN A 442 22.48 21.07 -21.45
CA GLN A 442 23.80 20.43 -21.45
C GLN A 442 24.11 19.72 -22.78
N ASP A 443 25.37 19.28 -22.93
CA ASP A 443 25.88 18.58 -24.11
C ASP A 443 25.08 17.29 -24.40
N PRO A 444 24.66 17.03 -25.66
CA PRO A 444 24.06 15.77 -26.09
C PRO A 444 24.88 14.49 -25.82
N ALA A 445 26.14 14.60 -25.39
CA ALA A 445 26.93 13.47 -24.90
C ALA A 445 26.51 12.98 -23.51
N ASN A 446 25.85 13.82 -22.71
CA ASN A 446 25.46 13.51 -21.34
C ASN A 446 24.32 12.49 -21.27
N LEU A 447 24.21 11.82 -20.12
CA LEU A 447 23.07 10.97 -19.79
C LEU A 447 21.84 11.83 -19.50
N PRO A 448 20.61 11.31 -19.68
CA PRO A 448 19.45 11.99 -19.14
C PRO A 448 19.50 11.98 -17.60
N GLU A 449 18.94 13.02 -16.99
CA GLU A 449 18.83 13.16 -15.54
C GLU A 449 17.36 13.12 -15.12
N ALA A 450 17.08 12.82 -13.85
CA ALA A 450 15.72 12.81 -13.34
C ALA A 450 15.61 13.50 -11.98
N HIS A 451 14.49 14.17 -11.76
CA HIS A 451 14.08 14.70 -10.46
C HIS A 451 12.78 13.99 -10.03
N THR A 452 12.93 12.89 -9.32
CA THR A 452 11.82 11.98 -8.94
C THR A 452 10.74 12.68 -8.11
N CYS A 453 11.11 13.62 -7.23
CA CYS A 453 10.16 14.40 -6.43
C CYS A 453 9.13 15.17 -7.28
N PHE A 454 9.50 15.52 -8.51
CA PHE A 454 8.66 16.26 -9.47
C PHE A 454 8.25 15.41 -10.67
N ASN A 455 8.54 14.10 -10.67
CA ASN A 455 8.34 13.23 -11.82
C ASN A 455 8.90 13.84 -13.12
N GLN A 456 10.12 14.39 -13.05
CA GLN A 456 10.71 15.13 -14.16
C GLN A 456 11.89 14.37 -14.76
N LEU A 457 11.88 14.20 -16.08
CA LEU A 457 13.00 13.72 -16.89
C LEU A 457 13.64 14.91 -17.61
N VAL A 458 14.92 15.14 -17.39
CA VAL A 458 15.73 16.12 -18.13
C VAL A 458 16.42 15.38 -19.27
N LEU A 459 15.91 15.60 -20.49
CA LEU A 459 16.32 14.86 -21.68
C LEU A 459 17.22 15.72 -22.57
N PRO A 460 18.48 15.33 -22.80
CA PRO A 460 19.37 15.98 -23.78
C PRO A 460 18.87 15.88 -25.22
N GLN A 461 19.33 16.82 -26.05
CA GLN A 461 18.97 16.88 -27.48
C GLN A 461 19.80 15.88 -28.29
N TYR A 462 19.52 14.59 -28.12
CA TYR A 462 20.21 13.53 -28.87
C TYR A 462 19.97 13.67 -30.37
N THR A 463 21.01 13.34 -31.14
CA THR A 463 21.00 13.53 -32.60
C THR A 463 20.41 12.33 -33.35
N SER A 464 20.30 11.18 -32.69
CA SER A 464 19.75 9.95 -33.27
C SER A 464 18.99 9.12 -32.23
N LYS A 465 18.00 8.35 -32.71
CA LYS A 465 17.25 7.36 -31.90
C LYS A 465 18.15 6.33 -31.23
N GLN A 466 19.23 5.92 -31.90
CA GLN A 466 20.17 4.94 -31.36
C GLN A 466 20.94 5.51 -30.16
N GLN A 467 21.44 6.76 -30.28
CA GLN A 467 22.09 7.46 -29.18
C GLN A 467 21.12 7.64 -28.00
N LEU A 468 19.88 8.06 -28.26
CA LEU A 468 18.84 8.17 -27.23
C LEU A 468 18.62 6.85 -26.51
N LYS A 469 18.46 5.76 -27.25
CA LYS A 469 18.22 4.42 -26.68
C LYS A 469 19.37 3.97 -25.79
N GLU A 470 20.60 4.10 -26.28
CA GLU A 470 21.79 3.71 -25.53
C GLU A 470 21.93 4.52 -24.23
N LYS A 471 21.86 5.85 -24.32
CA LYS A 471 22.01 6.74 -23.16
C LYS A 471 20.87 6.57 -22.15
N LEU A 472 19.63 6.39 -22.61
CA LEU A 472 18.50 6.13 -21.73
C LEU A 472 18.65 4.80 -21.01
N ILE A 473 19.01 3.72 -21.71
CA ILE A 473 19.21 2.40 -21.09
C ILE A 473 20.34 2.45 -20.07
N ILE A 474 21.44 3.12 -20.38
CA ILE A 474 22.55 3.32 -19.43
C ILE A 474 22.05 4.05 -18.19
N ALA A 475 21.34 5.17 -18.34
CA ALA A 475 20.82 5.93 -17.20
C ALA A 475 19.88 5.10 -16.33
N ILE A 476 18.85 4.46 -16.91
CA ILE A 476 17.87 3.71 -16.12
C ILE A 476 18.43 2.41 -15.52
N SER A 477 19.51 1.85 -16.08
CA SER A 477 20.12 0.61 -15.56
C SER A 477 21.16 0.88 -14.48
N ASN A 478 21.77 2.07 -14.49
CA ASN A 478 22.78 2.49 -13.50
C ASN A 478 22.22 3.51 -12.50
N ALA A 479 20.96 3.89 -12.66
CA ALA A 479 20.24 4.61 -11.64
C ALA A 479 19.86 3.65 -10.52
N GLU A 480 20.72 3.53 -9.53
CA GLU A 480 20.23 3.32 -8.19
C GLU A 480 19.50 4.62 -7.82
N GLY A 481 18.17 4.63 -7.81
CA GLY A 481 17.42 5.88 -7.61
C GLY A 481 17.86 6.56 -6.32
N PHE A 482 18.58 7.69 -6.38
CA PHE A 482 19.31 8.24 -5.21
C PHE A 482 19.97 7.14 -4.36
N GLY A 483 20.73 6.25 -5.01
CA GLY A 483 21.57 5.26 -4.34
C GLY A 483 22.94 5.85 -4.04
N LEU A 484 23.31 5.74 -2.76
CA LEU A 484 24.65 5.91 -2.19
C LEU A 484 25.31 7.29 -2.35
N GLU A 485 25.07 8.15 -1.35
CA GLU A 485 26.16 8.74 -0.57
C GLU A 485 26.10 8.20 0.86
#